data_AF-D7RDJ0-F1
#
_entry.id   AF-D7RDJ0-F1
#
_cell.length_a   1.000
_cell.length_b   1.000
_cell.length_c   1.000
_cell.angle_alpha   90.00
_cell.angle_beta   90.00
_cell.angle_gamma   90.00
#
_symmetry.space_group_name_H-M   'P 1'
#
loop_
_entity.id
_entity.type
_entity.pdbx_description
1 polymer ?
#
loop_
_entity_poly.entity_id
_entity_poly.type
_entity_poly.pdbx_seq_one_letter_code
_entity_poly.pdbx_strand_id
1 'polypeptide(L)'
;DRVFGACCENVIGYIPLPLGLAGPLTVDGRSVYLPMATTEGCLVASAMRGCKAINSGGGAVTVLTHDGMTRGPCVSFPSLARAGAAKVWLDSPEGQAKLQKAFNSTSRFARLQHVKTAMAGTLLFIRFRTTTGDAMGMNMISKGVEYS
;
A
#
# COMPACT_ATOMS: atom_id res chain seq x y z
N ASP A 1 -19.08 -4.70 -19.14
CA ASP A 1 -19.15 -3.33 -18.56
C ASP A 1 -18.22 -3.03 -17.38
N ARG A 2 -17.68 -4.01 -16.63
CA ARG A 2 -16.80 -3.70 -15.47
C ARG A 2 -15.31 -3.47 -15.81
N VAL A 3 -14.88 -3.72 -17.05
CA VAL A 3 -13.46 -3.65 -17.46
C VAL A 3 -13.12 -2.30 -18.11
N PHE A 4 -13.98 -1.85 -19.03
CA PHE A 4 -13.77 -0.60 -19.77
C PHE A 4 -13.86 0.62 -18.86
N GLY A 5 -12.87 1.52 -18.94
CA GLY A 5 -12.81 2.75 -18.14
C GLY A 5 -12.47 2.56 -16.66
N ALA A 6 -12.13 1.33 -16.24
CA ALA A 6 -11.78 1.01 -14.85
C ALA A 6 -10.52 0.15 -14.72
N CYS A 7 -10.35 -0.86 -15.59
CA CYS A 7 -9.29 -1.86 -15.43
C CYS A 7 -8.36 -1.98 -16.63
N CYS A 8 -8.85 -1.80 -17.87
CA CYS A 8 -8.04 -1.94 -19.07
C CYS A 8 -8.65 -1.20 -20.27
N GLU A 9 -7.81 -0.60 -21.11
CA GLU A 9 -8.15 0.08 -22.36
C GLU A 9 -7.84 -0.80 -23.59
N ASN A 10 -8.50 -0.54 -24.73
CA ASN A 10 -8.27 -1.25 -26.01
C ASN A 10 -8.34 -2.79 -25.89
N VAL A 11 -9.36 -3.29 -25.18
CA VAL A 11 -9.51 -4.71 -24.86
C VAL A 11 -9.81 -5.52 -26.12
N ILE A 12 -8.97 -6.50 -26.41
CA ILE A 12 -9.15 -7.47 -27.52
C ILE A 12 -9.49 -8.90 -27.04
N GLY A 13 -9.55 -9.11 -25.72
CA GLY A 13 -9.78 -10.42 -25.11
C GLY A 13 -9.29 -10.48 -23.67
N TYR A 14 -8.96 -11.68 -23.20
CA TYR A 14 -8.37 -11.91 -21.89
C TYR A 14 -7.38 -13.08 -21.97
N ILE A 15 -6.50 -13.19 -20.97
CA ILE A 15 -5.57 -14.30 -20.84
C ILE A 15 -6.10 -15.23 -19.75
N PRO A 16 -6.50 -16.48 -20.06
CA PRO A 16 -6.86 -17.44 -19.02
C PRO A 16 -5.60 -17.90 -18.27
N LEU A 17 -5.67 -17.89 -16.94
CA LEU A 17 -4.63 -18.43 -16.06
C LEU A 17 -5.20 -19.65 -15.31
N PRO A 18 -4.48 -20.79 -15.25
CA PRO A 18 -4.89 -21.91 -14.42
C PRO A 18 -5.04 -21.47 -12.95
N LEU A 19 -6.14 -21.87 -12.33
CA LEU A 19 -6.47 -21.53 -10.95
C LEU A 19 -6.47 -22.80 -10.09
N GLY A 20 -5.53 -22.89 -9.17
CA GLY A 20 -5.45 -23.93 -8.16
C GLY A 20 -5.96 -23.44 -6.80
N LEU A 21 -6.22 -24.38 -5.89
CA LEU A 21 -6.62 -24.11 -4.53
C LEU A 21 -5.64 -24.81 -3.59
N ALA A 22 -4.98 -24.10 -2.68
CA ALA A 22 -4.14 -24.71 -1.65
C ALA A 22 -4.80 -24.61 -0.27
N GLY A 23 -4.67 -25.64 0.56
CA GLY A 23 -5.16 -25.62 1.95
C GLY A 23 -6.00 -26.84 2.35
N PRO A 24 -6.75 -26.73 3.45
CA PRO A 24 -6.90 -25.53 4.27
C PRO A 24 -5.61 -25.16 5.00
N LEU A 25 -5.40 -23.88 5.26
CA LEU A 25 -4.41 -23.34 6.18
C LEU A 25 -5.14 -22.80 7.40
N THR A 26 -4.78 -23.24 8.60
CA THR A 26 -5.29 -22.67 9.84
C THR A 26 -4.47 -21.42 10.18
N VAL A 27 -5.11 -20.25 10.14
CA VAL A 27 -4.53 -18.96 10.50
C VAL A 27 -5.41 -18.31 11.55
N ASP A 28 -4.86 -17.96 12.71
CA ASP A 28 -5.57 -17.29 13.80
C ASP A 28 -6.88 -18.03 14.20
N GLY A 29 -6.79 -19.37 14.25
CA GLY A 29 -7.92 -20.26 14.57
C GLY A 29 -8.96 -20.43 13.44
N ARG A 30 -8.75 -19.81 12.28
CA ARG A 30 -9.66 -19.90 11.11
C ARG A 30 -9.05 -20.75 10.00
N SER A 31 -9.86 -21.66 9.47
CA SER A 31 -9.49 -22.49 8.32
C SER A 31 -9.77 -21.73 7.02
N VAL A 32 -8.71 -21.46 6.23
CA VAL A 32 -8.83 -20.73 4.96
C VAL A 32 -8.26 -21.54 3.80
N TYR A 33 -8.90 -21.46 2.64
CA TYR A 33 -8.33 -21.95 1.38
C TYR A 33 -7.72 -20.80 0.59
N LEU A 34 -6.56 -21.05 0.00
CA LEU A 34 -5.76 -20.07 -0.73
C LEU A 34 -5.96 -20.27 -2.24
N PRO A 35 -6.72 -19.41 -2.93
CA PRO A 35 -6.78 -19.43 -4.40
C PRO A 35 -5.45 -18.95 -4.99
N MET A 36 -4.90 -19.71 -5.93
CA MET A 36 -3.59 -19.44 -6.54
C MET A 36 -3.70 -19.53 -8.07
N ALA A 37 -3.58 -18.39 -8.76
CA ALA A 37 -3.49 -18.34 -10.21
C ALA A 37 -2.03 -18.46 -10.65
N THR A 38 -1.65 -19.54 -11.32
CA THR A 38 -0.26 -19.78 -11.76
C THR A 38 -0.19 -20.78 -12.91
N THR A 39 0.82 -20.64 -13.77
CA THR A 39 1.20 -21.65 -14.78
C THR A 39 2.40 -22.48 -14.34
N GLU A 40 2.98 -22.20 -13.18
CA GLU A 40 4.14 -22.91 -12.66
C GLU A 40 3.74 -24.28 -12.08
N GLY A 41 4.33 -25.34 -12.64
CA GLY A 41 4.12 -26.71 -12.16
C GLY A 41 4.56 -26.87 -10.71
N CYS A 42 3.88 -27.76 -9.98
CA CYS A 42 4.17 -28.09 -8.58
C CYS A 42 4.00 -26.96 -7.54
N LEU A 43 3.84 -25.69 -7.92
CA LEU A 43 3.73 -24.58 -6.97
C LEU A 43 2.55 -24.76 -6.00
N VAL A 44 1.35 -25.02 -6.54
CA VAL A 44 0.12 -25.23 -5.73
C VAL A 44 0.25 -26.47 -4.83
N ALA A 45 0.79 -27.57 -5.35
CA ALA A 45 1.01 -28.79 -4.58
C ALA A 45 2.03 -28.58 -3.46
N SER A 46 3.07 -27.79 -3.70
CA SER A 46 4.06 -27.45 -2.69
C SER A 46 3.46 -26.55 -1.60
N ALA A 47 2.67 -25.55 -1.97
CA ALA A 47 1.93 -24.70 -1.02
C ALA A 47 0.95 -25.52 -0.16
N MET A 48 0.20 -26.46 -0.76
CA MET A 48 -0.66 -27.41 -0.03
C MET A 48 0.11 -28.21 1.02
N ARG A 49 1.28 -28.75 0.64
CA ARG A 49 2.14 -29.49 1.57
C ARG A 49 2.61 -28.61 2.73
N GLY A 50 2.95 -27.34 2.47
CA GLY A 50 3.25 -26.35 3.51
C GLY A 50 2.07 -26.12 4.46
N CYS A 51 0.86 -25.97 3.92
CA CYS A 51 -0.36 -25.85 4.73
C CYS A 51 -0.56 -27.05 5.65
N LYS A 52 -0.34 -28.27 5.13
CA LYS A 52 -0.42 -29.51 5.94
C LYS A 52 0.58 -29.49 7.10
N ALA A 53 1.83 -29.12 6.83
CA ALA A 53 2.87 -29.06 7.86
C ALA A 53 2.54 -28.02 8.95
N ILE A 54 2.12 -26.82 8.56
CA ILE A 54 1.73 -25.75 9.50
C ILE A 54 0.56 -26.20 10.37
N ASN A 55 -0.46 -26.83 9.77
CA ASN A 55 -1.63 -27.30 10.51
C ASN A 55 -1.28 -28.43 11.48
N SER A 56 -0.36 -29.33 11.11
CA SER A 56 0.16 -30.35 12.03
C SER A 56 0.87 -29.72 13.24
N GLY A 57 1.40 -28.50 13.11
CA GLY A 57 1.97 -27.70 14.20
C GLY A 57 0.95 -26.87 15.00
N GLY A 58 -0.35 -27.02 14.76
CA GLY A 58 -1.40 -26.26 15.45
C GLY A 58 -1.87 -25.00 14.70
N GLY A 59 -1.36 -24.74 13.50
CA GLY A 59 -1.71 -23.56 12.69
C GLY A 59 -0.74 -22.40 12.85
N ALA A 60 -0.99 -21.32 12.11
CA ALA A 60 -0.21 -20.08 12.15
C ALA A 60 -0.91 -19.02 13.01
N VAL A 61 -0.10 -18.21 13.69
CA VAL A 61 -0.54 -16.99 14.39
C VAL A 61 0.06 -15.79 13.67
N THR A 62 -0.76 -14.78 13.38
CA THR A 62 -0.33 -13.58 12.67
C THR A 62 -0.63 -12.31 13.47
N VAL A 63 0.21 -11.29 13.30
CA VAL A 63 0.04 -9.98 13.94
C VAL A 63 0.35 -8.89 12.92
N LEU A 64 -0.62 -8.01 12.68
CA LEU A 64 -0.42 -6.83 11.84
C LEU A 64 0.31 -5.75 12.64
N THR A 65 1.57 -5.49 12.30
CA THR A 65 2.38 -4.49 13.03
C THR A 65 2.16 -3.06 12.52
N HIS A 66 1.85 -2.90 11.24
CA HIS A 66 1.70 -1.60 10.60
C HIS A 66 0.71 -1.68 9.43
N ASP A 67 -0.14 -0.66 9.33
CA ASP A 67 -0.97 -0.39 8.17
C ASP A 67 -0.75 1.08 7.73
N GLY A 68 -0.57 1.29 6.43
CA GLY A 68 -0.37 2.61 5.86
C GLY A 68 0.22 2.57 4.45
N MET A 69 -0.57 3.02 3.48
CA MET A 69 -0.11 3.25 2.12
C MET A 69 0.77 4.51 2.06
N THR A 70 1.74 4.55 1.15
CA THR A 70 2.68 5.68 1.06
C THR A 70 2.84 6.24 -0.35
N ARG A 71 3.07 7.55 -0.44
CA ARG A 71 3.38 8.27 -1.66
C ARG A 71 4.48 9.28 -1.36
N GLY A 72 5.49 9.30 -2.21
CA GLY A 72 6.74 10.05 -1.97
C GLY A 72 7.08 10.99 -3.11
N PRO A 73 6.43 12.16 -3.23
CA PRO A 73 6.87 13.19 -4.17
C PRO A 73 8.28 13.67 -3.85
N CYS A 74 8.96 14.13 -4.90
CA CYS A 74 10.21 14.86 -4.84
C CYS A 74 9.94 16.29 -5.29
N VAL A 75 10.33 17.27 -4.46
CA VAL A 75 10.25 18.70 -4.80
C VAL A 75 11.65 19.30 -4.78
N SER A 76 11.90 20.27 -5.66
CA SER A 76 13.19 20.97 -5.75
C SER A 76 13.05 22.41 -5.24
N PHE A 77 14.11 22.90 -4.61
CA PHE A 77 14.21 24.28 -4.12
C PHE A 77 15.35 25.03 -4.82
N PRO A 78 15.28 26.37 -4.92
CA PRO A 78 16.36 27.16 -5.51
C PRO A 78 17.69 27.09 -4.75
N SER A 79 17.67 26.76 -3.46
CA SER A 79 18.87 26.68 -2.63
C SER A 79 18.73 25.70 -1.47
N LEU A 80 19.88 25.23 -0.97
CA LEU A 80 19.95 24.32 0.19
C LEU A 80 19.32 24.94 1.44
N ALA A 81 19.51 26.26 1.66
CA ALA A 81 18.91 26.97 2.77
C ALA A 81 17.37 26.92 2.72
N ARG A 82 16.76 27.05 1.53
CA ARG A 82 15.30 26.95 1.37
C ARG A 82 14.81 25.52 1.53
N ALA A 83 15.52 24.53 0.98
CA ALA A 83 15.19 23.12 1.20
C ALA A 83 15.23 22.75 2.70
N GLY A 84 16.26 23.21 3.41
CA GLY A 84 16.40 23.02 4.85
C GLY A 84 15.26 23.67 5.65
N ALA A 85 14.92 24.93 5.33
CA ALA A 85 13.80 25.62 5.96
C ALA A 85 12.46 24.89 5.74
N ALA A 86 12.22 24.40 4.52
CA ALA A 86 11.03 23.62 4.20
C ALA A 86 10.99 22.29 4.97
N LYS A 87 12.11 21.57 5.05
CA LYS A 87 12.23 20.33 5.84
C LYS A 87 11.89 20.57 7.31
N VAL A 88 12.50 21.58 7.93
CA VAL A 88 12.27 21.92 9.34
C VAL A 88 10.80 22.25 9.59
N TRP A 89 10.17 23.00 8.68
CA TRP A 89 8.75 23.33 8.78
C TRP A 89 7.87 22.08 8.63
N LEU A 90 8.14 21.22 7.63
CA LEU A 90 7.38 19.99 7.39
C LEU A 90 7.47 19.00 8.55
N ASP A 91 8.61 18.90 9.22
CA ASP A 91 8.79 18.05 10.40
C ASP A 91 8.25 18.68 11.70
N SER A 92 7.88 19.96 11.67
CA SER A 92 7.30 20.65 12.82
C SER A 92 5.84 20.22 13.08
N PRO A 93 5.35 20.32 14.33
CA PRO A 93 3.94 20.05 14.64
C PRO A 93 2.96 20.90 13.81
N GLU A 94 3.31 22.15 13.53
CA GLU A 94 2.48 23.06 12.73
C GLU A 94 2.39 22.60 11.27
N GLY A 95 3.52 22.25 10.66
CA GLY A 95 3.57 21.76 9.28
C GLY A 95 2.82 20.44 9.11
N GLN A 96 3.03 19.49 10.02
CA GLN A 96 2.29 18.22 10.03
C GLN A 96 0.78 18.45 10.16
N ALA A 97 0.34 19.33 11.07
CA ALA A 97 -1.08 19.63 11.26
C ALA A 97 -1.72 20.29 10.03
N LYS A 98 -1.01 21.23 9.38
CA LYS A 98 -1.47 21.88 8.14
C LYS A 98 -1.59 20.87 6.99
N LEU A 99 -0.57 20.04 6.78
CA LEU A 99 -0.61 18.99 5.76
C LEU A 99 -1.71 17.97 6.04
N GLN A 100 -1.87 17.55 7.29
CA GLN A 100 -2.92 16.61 7.68
C GLN A 100 -4.31 17.18 7.39
N LYS A 101 -4.55 18.46 7.69
CA LYS A 101 -5.82 19.13 7.39
C LYS A 101 -6.09 19.19 5.89
N ALA A 102 -5.10 19.60 5.10
CA ALA A 102 -5.22 19.69 3.64
C ALA A 102 -5.46 18.30 3.02
N PHE A 103 -4.62 17.33 3.35
CA PHE A 103 -4.68 15.96 2.84
C PHE A 103 -6.03 15.30 3.16
N ASN A 104 -6.46 15.38 4.42
CA ASN A 104 -7.69 14.72 4.88
C ASN A 104 -8.96 15.35 4.30
N SER A 105 -8.89 16.56 3.72
CA SER A 105 -10.04 17.19 3.06
C SER A 105 -10.39 16.53 1.71
N THR A 106 -9.46 15.76 1.13
CA THR A 106 -9.63 15.17 -0.21
C THR A 106 -10.42 13.85 -0.23
N SER A 107 -10.56 13.20 0.93
CA SER A 107 -11.20 11.88 1.06
C SER A 107 -11.82 11.67 2.43
N ARG A 108 -13.00 11.03 2.45
CA ARG A 108 -13.65 10.59 3.69
C ARG A 108 -12.91 9.45 4.38
N PHE A 109 -12.11 8.68 3.66
CA PHE A 109 -11.42 7.47 4.16
C PHE A 109 -9.94 7.69 4.42
N ALA A 110 -9.28 8.57 3.64
CA ALA A 110 -7.86 8.82 3.79
C ALA A 110 -7.60 9.61 5.08
N ARG A 111 -6.78 9.07 5.97
CA ARG A 111 -6.30 9.79 7.16
C ARG A 111 -4.79 9.79 7.16
N LEU A 112 -4.19 10.97 6.98
CA LEU A 112 -2.75 11.14 7.02
C LEU A 112 -2.25 10.80 8.43
N GLN A 113 -1.42 9.78 8.53
CA GLN A 113 -0.83 9.33 9.79
C GLN A 113 0.40 10.16 10.11
N HIS A 114 1.31 10.29 9.13
CA HIS A 114 2.60 10.96 9.32
C HIS A 114 3.22 11.32 7.97
N VAL A 115 3.98 12.40 7.94
CA VAL A 115 4.83 12.77 6.80
C VAL A 115 6.29 12.70 7.22
N LYS A 116 7.07 11.84 6.56
CA LYS A 116 8.52 11.73 6.78
C LYS A 116 9.28 12.41 5.65
N THR A 117 10.17 13.33 5.98
CA THR A 117 10.98 14.03 4.97
C THR A 117 12.41 13.50 4.92
N ALA A 118 13.01 13.51 3.73
CA ALA A 118 14.43 13.25 3.50
C ALA A 118 14.97 14.25 2.47
N MET A 119 16.12 14.86 2.75
CA MET A 119 16.69 15.92 1.92
C MET A 119 17.96 15.44 1.23
N ALA A 120 18.15 15.78 -0.04
CA ALA A 120 19.35 15.50 -0.82
C ALA A 120 19.74 16.76 -1.63
N GLY A 121 20.67 17.55 -1.09
CA GLY A 121 21.00 18.86 -1.67
C GLY A 121 19.78 19.79 -1.67
N THR A 122 19.41 20.28 -2.85
CA THR A 122 18.23 21.13 -3.04
C THR A 122 16.93 20.36 -3.24
N LEU A 123 16.98 19.02 -3.24
CA LEU A 123 15.81 18.15 -3.38
C LEU A 123 15.28 17.74 -2.00
N LEU A 124 13.95 17.67 -1.90
CA LEU A 124 13.25 17.20 -0.72
C LEU A 124 12.25 16.10 -1.10
N PHE A 125 12.44 14.92 -0.55
CA PHE A 125 11.57 13.77 -0.68
C PHE A 125 10.62 13.74 0.51
N ILE A 126 9.32 13.79 0.23
CA ILE A 126 8.28 13.93 1.26
C ILE A 126 7.43 12.66 1.23
N ARG A 127 7.62 11.76 2.20
CA ARG A 127 6.88 10.51 2.27
C ARG A 127 5.62 10.66 3.11
N PHE A 128 4.48 10.80 2.45
CA PHE A 128 3.17 10.74 3.07
C PHE A 128 2.83 9.29 3.40
N ARG A 129 2.28 9.06 4.60
CA ARG A 129 1.73 7.76 5.03
C ARG A 129 0.31 7.95 5.49
N THR A 130 -0.63 7.17 4.95
CA THR A 130 -2.06 7.30 5.23
C THR A 130 -2.73 5.94 5.39
N THR A 131 -3.78 5.86 6.21
CA THR A 131 -4.72 4.73 6.17
C THR A 131 -5.69 4.89 5.01
N THR A 132 -6.12 3.78 4.42
CA THR A 132 -6.95 3.77 3.19
C THR A 132 -8.22 2.92 3.33
N GLY A 133 -8.56 2.49 4.54
CA GLY A 133 -9.63 1.51 4.79
C GLY A 133 -9.27 0.17 4.14
N ASP A 134 -10.25 -0.49 3.54
CA ASP A 134 -10.03 -1.79 2.87
C ASP A 134 -9.46 -1.66 1.45
N ALA A 135 -9.35 -0.44 0.93
CA ALA A 135 -8.73 -0.20 -0.37
C ALA A 135 -7.21 -0.22 -0.24
N MET A 136 -6.52 -0.76 -1.25
CA MET A 136 -5.06 -0.60 -1.37
C MET A 136 -4.67 0.89 -1.45
N GLY A 137 -5.51 1.73 -2.09
CA GLY A 137 -5.54 3.18 -1.85
C GLY A 137 -4.52 4.03 -2.61
N MET A 138 -3.84 3.49 -3.64
CA MET A 138 -2.88 4.24 -4.46
C MET A 138 -3.44 5.50 -5.14
N ASN A 139 -4.65 5.44 -5.71
CA ASN A 139 -5.27 6.62 -6.33
C ASN A 139 -5.68 7.66 -5.27
N MET A 140 -6.18 7.17 -4.13
CA MET A 140 -6.63 8.00 -3.01
C MET A 140 -5.48 8.80 -2.42
N ILE A 141 -4.33 8.16 -2.14
CA ILE A 141 -3.16 8.85 -1.61
C ILE A 141 -2.56 9.82 -2.64
N SER A 142 -2.56 9.47 -3.93
CA SER A 142 -2.03 10.34 -4.98
C SER A 142 -2.79 11.66 -5.03
N LYS A 143 -4.13 11.60 -5.00
CA LYS A 143 -4.99 12.79 -4.95
C LYS A 143 -4.77 13.61 -3.68
N GLY A 144 -4.60 12.93 -2.54
CA GLY A 144 -4.33 13.60 -1.27
C GLY A 144 -3.01 14.36 -1.30
N VAL A 145 -1.95 13.75 -1.84
CA VAL A 145 -0.62 14.36 -1.95
C VAL A 145 -0.58 15.52 -2.94
N GLU A 146 -1.30 15.43 -4.07
CA GLU A 146 -1.33 16.50 -5.06
C GLU A 146 -1.97 17.80 -4.52
N TYR A 147 -2.94 17.65 -3.62
CA TYR A 147 -3.66 18.79 -3.03
C TYR A 147 -2.97 19.38 -1.79
N SER A 148 -2.14 18.60 -1.10
CA SER A 148 -1.51 18.96 0.19
C SER A 148 -0.15 19.61 0.03
#